data_AF-A0A6L6F6K9-F1
#
_entry.id   AF-A0A6L6F6K9-F1
#
_cell.length_a   1.000
_cell.length_b   1.000
_cell.length_c   1.000
_cell.angle_alpha   90.00
_cell.angle_beta   90.00
_cell.angle_gamma   90.00
#
_symmetry.space_group_name_H-M   'P 1'
#
loop_
_entity.id
_entity.type
_entity.pdbx_description
1 polymer ?
#
loop_
_entity_poly.entity_id
_entity_poly.type
_entity_poly.pdbx_seq_one_letter_code
_entity_poly.pdbx_strand_id
1 'polypeptide(L)'
;MIKFDDTGWFWFNSHEAVEYNFIKNDAKDWHITKEQCDKDEFSVRFSKKSVDLVFDTFNDKASIDYINNLIKKQRWFFGFISAFLSLVLFYLFSKIITILISYDARKMIYLKMNKYRKNRN
;
A
#
# COMPACT_ATOMS: atom_id res chain seq x y z
N MET A 1 3.49 -6.11 9.79
CA MET A 1 3.24 -7.55 9.89
C MET A 1 4.00 -8.10 11.07
N ILE A 2 3.33 -8.93 11.86
CA ILE A 2 3.87 -9.61 13.04
C ILE A 2 3.74 -11.12 12.78
N LYS A 3 4.64 -11.92 13.35
CA LYS A 3 4.57 -13.38 13.29
C LYS A 3 5.04 -13.95 14.62
N PHE A 4 4.19 -14.76 15.24
CA PHE A 4 4.59 -15.69 16.29
C PHE A 4 4.72 -17.10 15.71
N ASP A 5 5.29 -18.02 16.49
CA ASP A 5 5.68 -19.35 16.00
C ASP A 5 4.50 -20.15 15.41
N ASP A 6 3.28 -19.94 15.92
CA ASP A 6 2.08 -20.70 15.56
C ASP A 6 0.92 -19.85 14.98
N THR A 7 1.05 -18.52 14.90
CA THR A 7 -0.03 -17.63 14.44
C THR A 7 -0.05 -17.38 12.94
N GLY A 8 1.01 -17.74 12.22
CA GLY A 8 1.23 -17.22 10.87
C GLY A 8 1.53 -15.72 10.88
N TRP A 9 1.63 -15.13 9.68
CA TRP A 9 1.75 -13.68 9.54
C TRP A 9 0.40 -13.04 9.81
N PHE A 10 0.38 -11.94 10.56
CA PHE A 10 -0.87 -11.23 10.82
C PHE A 10 -0.66 -9.71 10.86
N TRP A 11 -1.76 -9.02 10.64
CA TRP A 11 -1.92 -7.60 10.86
C TRP A 11 -2.49 -7.36 12.24
N PHE A 12 -1.98 -6.33 12.90
CA PHE A 12 -2.46 -5.90 14.20
C PHE A 12 -2.70 -4.40 14.15
N ASN A 13 -3.86 -3.97 14.64
CA ASN A 13 -4.19 -2.58 14.89
C ASN A 13 -4.88 -2.45 16.24
N SER A 14 -5.35 -1.25 16.61
CA SER A 14 -5.96 -1.03 17.93
C SER A 14 -7.32 -1.71 18.15
N HIS A 15 -7.92 -2.31 17.12
CA HIS A 15 -9.26 -2.88 17.14
C HIS A 15 -9.24 -4.39 16.86
N GLU A 16 -8.33 -4.85 16.01
CA GLU A 16 -8.30 -6.23 15.53
C GLU A 16 -6.90 -6.74 15.18
N ALA A 17 -6.77 -8.06 15.28
CA ALA A 17 -5.65 -8.86 14.83
C ALA A 17 -6.19 -9.84 13.78
N VAL A 18 -5.67 -9.75 12.56
CA VAL A 18 -6.20 -10.49 11.40
C VAL A 18 -5.09 -11.23 10.73
N GLU A 19 -5.27 -12.52 10.49
CA GLU A 19 -4.33 -13.30 9.73
C GLU A 19 -4.12 -12.70 8.34
N TYR A 20 -2.85 -12.63 7.94
CA TYR A 20 -2.48 -12.23 6.60
C TYR A 20 -2.26 -13.47 5.74
N ASN A 21 -3.19 -13.71 4.84
CA ASN A 21 -3.09 -14.77 3.85
C ASN A 21 -2.89 -14.19 2.45
N PHE A 22 -1.75 -14.50 1.83
CA PHE A 22 -1.46 -14.08 0.45
C PHE A 22 -2.44 -14.69 -0.56
N ILE A 23 -2.97 -15.89 -0.28
CA ILE A 23 -3.93 -16.59 -1.12
C ILE A 23 -5.26 -16.57 -0.37
N LYS A 24 -6.12 -15.62 -0.74
CA LYS A 24 -7.38 -15.34 -0.08
C LYS A 24 -8.22 -16.62 0.06
N ASN A 25 -8.31 -17.13 1.28
CA ASN A 25 -9.18 -18.25 1.61
C ASN A 25 -9.97 -17.86 2.85
N ASP A 26 -10.89 -16.90 2.67
CA ASP A 26 -11.65 -16.20 3.71
C ASP A 26 -12.35 -17.16 4.72
N ALA A 27 -12.49 -18.45 4.39
CA ALA A 27 -13.07 -19.48 5.26
C ALA A 27 -12.13 -20.04 6.35
N LYS A 28 -10.82 -19.74 6.33
CA LYS A 28 -9.85 -20.32 7.28
C LYS A 28 -8.98 -19.30 8.02
N ASP A 29 -9.07 -18.03 7.65
CA ASP A 29 -8.26 -16.98 8.25
C ASP A 29 -8.81 -16.66 9.64
N TRP A 30 -7.92 -16.58 10.63
CA TRP A 30 -8.34 -16.25 11.98
C TRP A 30 -8.43 -14.73 12.17
N HIS A 31 -9.39 -14.32 13.00
CA HIS A 31 -9.71 -12.94 13.29
C HIS A 31 -9.99 -12.82 14.78
N ILE A 32 -9.28 -11.89 15.43
CA ILE A 32 -9.48 -11.56 16.84
C ILE A 32 -9.78 -10.08 16.94
N THR A 33 -10.90 -9.72 17.57
CA THR A 33 -11.21 -8.34 17.92
C THR A 33 -10.93 -8.07 19.40
N LYS A 34 -10.71 -6.79 19.72
CA LYS A 34 -10.61 -6.35 21.11
C LYS A 34 -11.84 -6.74 21.94
N GLU A 35 -13.04 -6.66 21.36
CA GLU A 35 -14.30 -7.02 22.05
C GLU A 35 -14.40 -8.51 22.41
N GLN A 36 -13.75 -9.38 21.62
CA GLN A 36 -13.69 -10.82 21.93
C GLN A 36 -12.77 -11.12 23.11
N CYS A 37 -11.77 -10.26 23.38
CA CYS A 37 -10.91 -10.38 24.55
C CYS A 37 -11.70 -10.26 25.86
N ASP A 38 -12.76 -9.43 25.85
CA ASP A 38 -13.58 -9.17 27.04
C ASP A 38 -14.59 -10.29 27.34
N LYS A 39 -14.84 -11.17 26.37
CA LYS A 39 -15.88 -12.23 26.44
C LYS A 39 -15.30 -13.65 26.58
N ASP A 40 -13.98 -13.81 26.50
CA ASP A 40 -13.25 -15.08 26.54
C ASP A 40 -13.77 -16.13 25.51
N GLU A 41 -14.36 -15.64 24.42
CA GLU A 41 -15.06 -16.45 23.43
C GLU A 41 -14.27 -16.42 22.11
N PHE A 42 -13.35 -17.37 21.93
CA PHE A 42 -12.57 -17.49 20.70
C PHE A 42 -12.27 -18.96 20.34
N SER A 43 -12.36 -19.25 19.04
CA SER A 43 -11.92 -20.52 18.45
C SER A 43 -10.87 -20.20 17.39
N VAL A 44 -9.61 -20.21 17.81
CA VAL A 44 -8.47 -19.99 16.93
C VAL A 44 -7.55 -21.20 16.92
N ARG A 45 -6.90 -21.42 15.79
CA ARG A 45 -6.08 -22.62 15.51
C ARG A 45 -4.70 -22.63 16.19
N PHE A 46 -4.36 -21.60 16.95
CA PHE A 46 -3.05 -21.42 17.56
C PHE A 46 -3.13 -21.43 19.09
N SER A 47 -1.97 -21.52 19.75
CA SER A 47 -1.89 -21.77 21.20
C SER A 47 -2.51 -20.66 22.03
N LYS A 48 -3.08 -21.05 23.18
CA LYS A 48 -3.62 -20.11 24.17
C LYS A 48 -2.61 -19.03 24.56
N LYS A 49 -1.33 -19.39 24.68
CA LYS A 49 -0.24 -18.44 24.97
C LYS A 49 -0.13 -17.33 23.93
N SER A 50 -0.25 -17.66 22.64
CA SER A 50 -0.21 -16.68 21.56
C SER A 50 -1.48 -15.81 21.53
N VAL A 51 -2.63 -16.36 21.93
CA VAL A 51 -3.87 -15.58 22.12
C VAL A 51 -3.74 -14.60 23.27
N ASP A 52 -3.28 -15.09 24.43
CA ASP A 52 -3.07 -14.27 25.64
C ASP A 52 -2.13 -13.10 25.33
N LEU A 53 -1.05 -13.32 24.56
CA LEU A 53 -0.15 -12.25 24.12
C LEU A 53 -0.85 -11.19 23.23
N VAL A 54 -1.73 -11.62 22.32
CA VAL A 54 -2.52 -10.70 21.50
C VAL A 54 -3.48 -9.89 22.38
N PHE A 55 -4.12 -10.53 23.35
CA PHE A 55 -5.04 -9.88 24.29
C PHE A 55 -4.32 -8.90 25.21
N ASP A 56 -3.17 -9.29 25.76
CA ASP A 56 -2.31 -8.42 26.57
C ASP A 56 -1.92 -7.17 25.78
N THR A 57 -1.64 -7.33 24.48
CA THR A 57 -1.31 -6.21 23.60
C THR A 57 -2.51 -5.28 23.40
N PHE A 58 -3.75 -5.78 23.37
CA PHE A 58 -4.96 -4.95 23.29
C PHE A 58 -5.28 -4.18 24.58
N ASN A 59 -4.89 -4.74 25.72
CA ASN A 59 -5.15 -4.19 27.05
C ASN A 59 -4.01 -3.30 27.56
N ASP A 60 -2.80 -3.45 27.04
CA ASP A 60 -1.69 -2.55 27.33
C ASP A 60 -1.77 -1.26 26.52
N LYS A 61 -2.07 -0.16 27.23
CA LYS A 61 -2.14 1.18 26.65
C LYS A 61 -0.81 1.61 26.01
N ALA A 62 0.33 1.23 26.60
CA ALA A 62 1.64 1.61 26.06
C ALA A 62 1.89 0.94 24.69
N SER A 63 1.55 -0.35 24.58
CA SER A 63 1.61 -1.10 23.32
C SER A 63 0.69 -0.51 22.26
N ILE A 64 -0.56 -0.18 22.60
CA ILE A 64 -1.51 0.44 21.66
C ILE A 64 -1.02 1.82 21.19
N ASP A 65 -0.54 2.67 22.10
CA ASP A 65 -0.04 4.00 21.74
C ASP A 65 1.20 3.90 20.84
N TYR A 66 2.08 2.93 21.10
CA TYR A 66 3.24 2.66 20.26
C TYR A 66 2.83 2.22 18.85
N ILE A 67 1.90 1.28 18.74
CA ILE A 67 1.39 0.76 17.46
C ILE A 67 0.69 1.88 16.66
N ASN A 68 -0.14 2.69 17.32
CA ASN A 68 -0.79 3.84 16.68
C ASN A 68 0.23 4.86 16.16
N ASN A 69 1.29 5.13 16.93
CA ASN A 69 2.36 6.02 16.49
C ASN A 69 3.12 5.45 15.29
N LEU A 70 3.41 4.14 15.28
CA LEU A 70 4.03 3.47 14.13
C LEU A 70 3.15 3.57 12.88
N ILE A 71 1.85 3.26 12.99
CA ILE A 71 0.89 3.36 11.89
C ILE A 71 0.85 4.81 11.36
N LYS A 72 0.83 5.80 12.26
CA LYS A 72 0.85 7.22 11.88
C LYS A 72 2.12 7.59 11.11
N LYS A 73 3.30 7.14 11.57
CA LYS A 73 4.58 7.37 10.88
C LYS A 73 4.60 6.73 9.49
N GLN A 74 4.14 5.49 9.38
CA GLN A 74 4.02 4.79 8.09
C GLN A 74 3.10 5.55 7.13
N ARG A 75 1.93 5.99 7.60
CA ARG A 75 0.99 6.78 6.78
C ARG A 75 1.61 8.06 6.25
N TRP A 76 2.36 8.78 7.08
CA TRP A 76 3.08 9.98 6.65
C TRP A 76 4.17 9.67 5.62
N PHE A 77 4.96 8.63 5.85
CA PHE A 77 6.01 8.20 4.94
C PHE A 77 5.46 7.82 3.57
N PHE A 78 4.45 6.95 3.53
CA PHE A 78 3.81 6.54 2.28
C PHE A 78 3.06 7.70 1.60
N GLY A 79 2.43 8.59 2.38
CA GLY A 79 1.80 9.79 1.85
C GLY A 79 2.81 10.71 1.14
N PHE A 80 3.95 10.95 1.79
CA PHE A 80 5.04 11.76 1.21
C PHE A 80 5.61 11.12 -0.06
N ILE A 81 5.92 9.82 -0.03
CA ILE A 81 6.46 9.11 -1.20
C ILE A 81 5.46 9.13 -2.36
N SER A 82 4.18 8.91 -2.08
CA SER A 82 3.13 8.94 -3.10
C SER A 82 3.03 10.31 -3.76
N ALA A 83 3.06 11.39 -2.97
CA ALA A 83 3.05 12.75 -3.50
C ALA A 83 4.31 13.04 -4.34
N PHE A 84 5.49 12.66 -3.85
CA PHE A 84 6.74 12.81 -4.58
C PHE A 84 6.73 12.06 -5.92
N LEU A 85 6.33 10.80 -5.92
CA LEU A 85 6.22 9.99 -7.14
C LEU A 85 5.20 10.57 -8.11
N SER A 86 4.08 11.10 -7.61
CA SER A 86 3.08 11.76 -8.44
C SER A 86 3.66 12.99 -9.15
N LEU A 87 4.47 13.79 -8.47
CA LEU A 87 5.16 14.93 -9.08
C LEU A 87 6.17 14.50 -10.15
N VAL A 88 6.94 13.43 -9.88
CA VAL A 88 7.89 12.86 -10.86
C VAL A 88 7.14 12.37 -12.10
N LEU A 89 6.05 11.63 -11.92
CA LEU A 89 5.22 11.15 -13.03
C LEU A 89 4.64 12.31 -13.85
N PHE A 90 4.14 13.34 -13.19
CA PHE A 90 3.63 14.53 -13.85
C PHE A 90 4.70 15.25 -14.69
N TYR A 91 5.92 15.39 -14.14
CA TYR A 91 7.05 15.96 -14.85
C TYR A 91 7.41 15.14 -16.09
N LEU A 92 7.53 13.82 -15.96
CA LEU A 92 7.85 12.93 -17.07
C LEU A 92 6.77 12.98 -18.15
N PHE A 93 5.50 12.97 -17.75
CA PHE A 93 4.37 13.10 -18.66
C PHE A 93 4.45 14.41 -19.48
N SER A 94 4.74 15.53 -18.82
CA SER A 94 4.89 16.84 -19.48
C SER A 94 6.02 16.83 -20.52
N LYS A 95 7.13 16.13 -20.23
CA LYS A 95 8.24 15.97 -21.17
C LYS A 95 7.85 15.12 -22.38
N ILE A 96 7.12 14.03 -22.17
CA ILE A 96 6.64 13.17 -23.27
C ILE A 96 5.76 13.98 -24.22
N ILE A 97 4.80 14.76 -23.70
CA ILE A 97 3.94 15.62 -24.52
C ILE A 97 4.76 16.64 -25.33
N THR A 98 5.76 17.26 -24.71
CA THR A 98 6.64 18.22 -25.41
C THR A 98 7.39 17.57 -26.58
N ILE A 99 7.89 16.35 -26.37
CA ILE A 99 8.60 15.59 -27.41
C ILE A 99 7.65 15.23 -28.56
N LEU A 100 6.42 14.79 -28.26
CA LEU A 100 5.40 14.47 -29.26
C LEU A 100 5.05 15.69 -30.11
N ILE A 101 4.77 16.83 -29.48
CA ILE A 101 4.47 18.08 -30.20
C ILE A 101 5.65 18.49 -31.09
N SER A 102 6.88 18.41 -30.57
CA SER A 102 8.09 18.73 -31.34
C SER A 102 8.28 17.80 -32.53
N TYR A 103 7.97 16.52 -32.38
CA TYR A 103 8.02 15.52 -33.44
C TYR A 103 6.99 15.83 -34.54
N ASP A 104 5.74 16.13 -34.15
CA ASP A 104 4.68 16.48 -35.09
C ASP A 104 5.01 17.75 -35.88
N ALA A 105 5.56 18.77 -35.20
CA ALA A 105 6.03 19.99 -35.86
C ALA A 105 7.14 19.71 -36.88
N ARG A 106 8.15 18.92 -36.51
CA ARG A 106 9.23 18.51 -37.44
C ARG A 106 8.70 17.74 -38.63
N LYS A 107 7.75 16.82 -38.41
CA LYS A 107 7.08 16.06 -39.47
C LYS A 107 6.32 16.99 -40.43
N MET A 108 5.58 17.97 -39.90
CA MET A 108 4.86 18.95 -40.73
C MET A 108 5.81 19.79 -41.59
N ILE A 109 6.90 20.30 -41.00
CA ILE A 109 7.91 21.07 -41.72
C ILE A 109 8.55 20.22 -42.84
N TYR A 110 8.94 18.99 -42.52
CA TYR A 110 9.52 18.05 -43.49
C TYR A 110 8.57 17.81 -44.67
N LEU A 111 7.29 17.55 -44.41
CA LEU A 111 6.28 17.38 -45.46
C LEU A 111 6.12 18.63 -46.33
N LYS A 112 6.12 19.82 -45.72
CA LYS A 112 6.03 21.10 -46.45
C LYS A 112 7.25 21.34 -47.33
N MET A 113 8.46 21.08 -46.83
CA MET A 113 9.70 21.16 -47.60
C MET A 113 9.69 20.18 -48.78
N ASN A 114 9.25 18.95 -48.55
CA ASN A 114 9.20 17.93 -49.59
C ASN A 114 8.20 18.28 -50.70
N LYS A 115 7.01 18.82 -50.33
CA LYS A 115 6.03 19.35 -51.28
C LYS A 115 6.59 20.51 -52.10
N TYR A 116 7.30 21.44 -51.47
CA TYR A 116 7.93 22.57 -52.17
C TYR A 116 8.98 22.10 -53.18
N ARG A 117 9.83 21.12 -52.81
CA ARG A 117 10.82 20.53 -53.73
C ARG A 117 10.15 19.83 -54.91
N LYS A 118 9.08 19.07 -54.68
CA LYS A 118 8.36 18.36 -55.74
C LYS A 118 7.67 19.30 -56.74
N ASN A 119 7.20 20.47 -56.29
CA ASN A 119 6.55 21.45 -57.17
C ASN A 119 7.53 22.34 -57.95
N ARG A 120 8.84 22.25 -57.67
CA ARG A 120 9.88 23.06 -58.33
C ARG A 120 10.66 22.29 -59.41
N ASN A 121 10.57 20.96 -59.40
CA ASN A 121 10.95 20.09 -60.51
C ASN A 121 9.74 19.84 -61.40
#